data_AF-A0A7K2NZP8-F1
#
_entry.id   AF-A0A7K2NZP8-F1
#
_cell.length_a   1.000
_cell.length_b   1.000
_cell.length_c   1.000
_cell.angle_alpha   90.00
_cell.angle_beta   90.00
_cell.angle_gamma   90.00
#
_symmetry.space_group_name_H-M   'P 1'
#
loop_
_entity.id
_entity.type
_entity.pdbx_description
1 polymer ?
#
loop_
_entity_poly.entity_id
_entity_poly.type
_entity_poly.pdbx_seq_one_letter_code
_entity_poly.pdbx_strand_id
1 'polypeptide(L)'
;MPTSKARLRMFAAPLAGWLFLLPNATVKGYSVPHTLYIYSGVLLTFVVMLAPIARKVAADIREQEEKPWDKVPLNTFSLYWMAGSGTACTGVAAYFWEYLAHG
;
A
#
# COMPACT_ATOMS: atom_id res chain seq x y z
N MET A 1 0.87 -22.31 4.74
CA MET A 1 2.00 -21.47 4.29
C MET A 1 1.41 -20.52 3.26
N PRO A 2 1.50 -19.18 3.38
CA PRO A 2 0.87 -18.30 2.40
C PRO A 2 1.52 -18.62 1.05
N THR A 3 0.72 -19.08 0.09
CA THR A 3 1.27 -19.54 -1.18
C THR A 3 2.00 -18.38 -1.86
N SER A 4 3.11 -18.68 -2.55
CA SER A 4 3.92 -17.70 -3.28
C SER A 4 3.06 -16.74 -4.13
N LYS A 5 1.95 -17.24 -4.69
CA LYS A 5 0.97 -16.46 -5.45
C LYS A 5 0.24 -15.38 -4.63
N ALA A 6 -0.15 -15.64 -3.38
CA ALA A 6 -0.85 -14.66 -2.54
C ALA A 6 0.08 -13.51 -2.16
N ARG A 7 1.34 -13.84 -1.83
CA ARG A 7 2.39 -12.86 -1.57
C ARG A 7 2.67 -12.02 -2.82
N LEU A 8 2.80 -12.66 -3.98
CA LEU A 8 3.01 -11.97 -5.25
C LEU A 8 1.84 -11.02 -5.55
N ARG A 9 0.59 -11.45 -5.38
CA ARG A 9 -0.60 -10.61 -5.64
C ARG A 9 -0.69 -9.38 -4.74
N MET A 10 -0.32 -9.49 -3.46
CA MET A 10 -0.34 -8.37 -2.51
C MET A 10 0.65 -7.26 -2.92
N PHE A 11 1.82 -7.62 -3.46
CA PHE A 11 2.80 -6.65 -3.96
C PHE A 11 2.58 -6.28 -5.43
N ALA A 12 2.03 -7.19 -6.24
CA ALA A 12 1.79 -6.99 -7.66
C ALA A 12 0.57 -6.11 -7.94
N ALA A 13 -0.46 -6.07 -7.08
CA ALA A 13 -1.62 -5.21 -7.31
C ALA A 13 -1.27 -3.70 -7.28
N PRO A 14 -0.50 -3.19 -6.29
CA PRO A 14 0.03 -1.82 -6.36
C PRO A 14 0.94 -1.59 -7.57
N LEU A 15 1.78 -2.58 -7.91
CA LEU A 15 2.69 -2.51 -9.06
C LEU A 15 1.98 -2.62 -10.42
N ALA A 16 0.80 -3.25 -10.52
CA ALA A 16 0.02 -3.30 -11.75
C ALA A 16 -0.59 -1.92 -12.06
N GLY A 17 -0.89 -1.12 -11.03
CA GLY A 17 -1.24 0.29 -11.17
C GLY A 17 -0.15 1.12 -11.86
N TRP A 18 1.12 0.70 -11.76
CA TRP A 18 2.28 1.31 -12.43
C TRP A 18 2.11 1.39 -13.94
N LEU A 19 1.66 0.30 -14.55
CA LEU A 19 1.57 0.15 -16.01
C LEU A 19 0.46 1.02 -16.60
N PHE A 20 -0.55 1.38 -15.82
CA PHE A 20 -1.66 2.20 -16.27
C PHE A 20 -1.47 3.69 -15.97
N LEU A 21 -0.85 4.06 -14.86
CA LEU A 21 -0.75 5.46 -14.45
C LEU A 21 0.35 6.23 -15.18
N LEU A 22 1.50 5.61 -15.45
CA LEU A 22 2.63 6.27 -16.11
C LEU A 22 2.29 6.75 -17.53
N PRO A 23 1.67 5.93 -18.40
CA PRO A 23 1.29 6.36 -19.75
C PRO A 23 0.19 7.44 -19.73
N ASN A 24 -0.73 7.35 -18.77
CA ASN A 24 -1.87 8.27 -18.69
C ASN A 24 -1.44 9.69 -18.24
N ALA A 25 -0.41 9.77 -17.39
CA ALA A 25 0.19 11.04 -17.02
C ALA A 25 0.97 11.69 -18.18
N THR A 26 1.63 10.89 -19.03
CA THR A 26 2.29 11.39 -20.25
C THR A 26 1.28 11.91 -21.26
N VAL A 27 0.13 11.25 -21.43
CA VAL A 27 -0.96 11.70 -22.30
C VAL A 27 -1.61 12.99 -21.81
N LYS A 28 -1.71 13.19 -20.49
CA LYS A 28 -2.29 14.41 -19.89
C LYS A 28 -1.33 15.59 -19.76
N GLY A 29 -0.08 15.46 -20.21
CA GLY A 29 0.91 16.55 -20.17
C GLY A 29 1.42 16.91 -18.78
N TYR A 30 1.19 16.06 -17.77
CA TYR A 30 1.82 16.24 -16.46
C TYR A 30 3.34 16.05 -16.59
N SER A 31 4.12 16.84 -15.85
CA SER A 31 5.57 16.66 -15.88
C SER A 31 5.93 15.26 -15.38
N VAL A 32 6.74 14.54 -16.17
CA VAL A 32 7.26 13.22 -15.83
C VAL A 32 7.88 13.17 -14.43
N PRO A 33 8.73 14.13 -14.00
CA PRO A 33 9.31 14.09 -12.64
C PRO A 33 8.26 14.25 -11.53
N HIS A 34 7.25 15.13 -11.70
CA HIS A 34 6.19 15.28 -10.70
C HIS A 34 5.34 14.01 -10.58
N THR A 35 5.02 13.39 -11.71
CA THR A 35 4.28 12.13 -11.75
C THR A 35 5.06 11.01 -11.05
N LEU A 36 6.36 10.88 -11.33
CA LEU A 36 7.22 9.90 -10.67
C LEU A 36 7.32 10.14 -9.16
N TYR A 37 7.39 11.40 -8.74
CA TYR A 37 7.46 11.78 -7.34
C TYR A 37 6.20 11.35 -6.59
N ILE A 38 5.02 11.75 -7.07
CA ILE A 38 3.73 11.36 -6.46
C ILE A 38 3.59 9.85 -6.43
N TYR A 39 3.93 9.17 -7.53
CA TYR A 39 3.82 7.73 -7.63
C TYR A 39 4.76 6.99 -6.67
N SER A 40 6.03 7.43 -6.56
CA SER A 40 6.99 6.84 -5.63
C SER A 40 6.58 7.06 -4.17
N GLY A 41 5.98 8.21 -3.84
CA GLY A 41 5.38 8.47 -2.53
C GLY A 41 4.22 7.53 -2.20
N VAL A 42 3.33 7.27 -3.17
CA VAL A 42 2.23 6.30 -3.01
C VAL A 42 2.78 4.89 -2.82
N LEU A 43 3.76 4.47 -3.62
CA LEU A 43 4.39 3.15 -3.48
C LEU A 43 5.05 3.00 -2.10
N LEU A 44 5.78 4.03 -1.66
CA LEU A 44 6.41 4.05 -0.34
C LEU A 44 5.37 3.95 0.78
N THR A 45 4.21 4.61 0.64
CA THR A 45 3.09 4.49 1.58
C THR A 45 2.63 3.04 1.70
N PHE A 46 2.40 2.35 0.58
CA PHE A 46 2.04 0.93 0.60
C PHE A 46 3.11 0.05 1.25
N VAL A 47 4.39 0.32 1.00
CA VAL A 47 5.50 -0.41 1.63
C VAL A 47 5.49 -0.21 3.14
N VAL A 48 5.35 1.02 3.62
CA VAL A 48 5.30 1.35 5.06
C VAL A 48 4.08 0.71 5.73
N MET A 49 2.92 0.76 5.09
CA MET A 49 1.69 0.19 5.63
C MET A 49 1.73 -1.34 5.69
N LEU A 50 2.23 -2.00 4.64
CA LEU A 50 2.07 -3.45 4.47
C LEU A 50 3.29 -4.26 4.91
N ALA A 51 4.53 -3.81 4.66
CA ALA A 51 5.72 -4.62 4.91
C ALA A 51 5.87 -5.08 6.38
N PRO A 52 5.64 -4.23 7.40
CA PRO A 52 5.81 -4.61 8.82
C PRO A 52 4.78 -5.64 9.30
N ILE A 53 3.59 -5.66 8.67
CA ILE A 53 2.47 -6.52 9.08
C ILE A 53 2.25 -7.70 8.14
N ALA A 54 2.89 -7.74 6.97
CA ALA A 54 2.67 -8.75 5.94
C ALA A 54 2.80 -10.19 6.49
N ARG A 55 3.79 -10.44 7.36
CA ARG A 55 3.98 -11.77 7.97
C ARG A 55 2.87 -12.13 8.96
N LYS A 56 2.40 -11.15 9.75
CA LYS A 56 1.34 -11.33 10.75
C LYS A 56 0.01 -11.60 10.05
N VAL A 57 -0.37 -10.74 9.10
CA VAL A 57 -1.57 -10.91 8.29
C VAL A 57 -1.57 -12.25 7.55
N ALA A 58 -0.43 -12.68 7.01
CA ALA A 58 -0.35 -13.95 6.31
C ALA A 58 -0.44 -15.17 7.25
N ALA A 59 -0.07 -15.02 8.53
CA ALA A 59 -0.30 -16.04 9.55
C ALA A 59 -1.78 -16.10 9.94
N ASP A 60 -2.41 -14.94 10.14
CA ASP A 60 -3.84 -14.83 10.45
C ASP A 60 -4.70 -15.43 9.32
N ILE A 61 -4.33 -15.20 8.04
CA ILE A 61 -5.00 -15.82 6.87
C ILE A 61 -4.86 -17.34 6.90
N ARG A 62 -3.66 -17.87 7.23
CA ARG A 62 -3.46 -19.33 7.30
C ARG A 62 -4.32 -19.95 8.40
N GLU A 63 -4.42 -19.29 9.55
CA GLU A 63 -5.24 -19.77 10.65
C GLU A 63 -6.74 -19.77 10.28
N GLN A 64 -7.21 -18.75 9.54
CA GLN A 64 -8.56 -18.71 8.97
C GLN A 64 -8.79 -19.85 7.95
N GLU A 65 -7.80 -20.15 7.10
CA GLU A 65 -7.88 -21.26 6.14
C GLU A 65 -7.94 -22.64 6.85
N GLU A 66 -7.21 -22.80 7.96
CA GLU A 66 -7.23 -24.03 8.76
C GLU A 66 -8.53 -24.21 9.56
N LYS A 67 -9.18 -23.11 9.97
CA LYS A 67 -10.44 -23.13 10.73
C LYS A 67 -11.47 -22.16 10.11
N PRO A 68 -12.06 -22.52 8.95
CA PRO A 68 -12.96 -21.61 8.22
C PRO A 68 -14.26 -21.27 8.97
N TRP A 69 -14.60 -22.04 10.01
CA TRP A 69 -15.80 -21.86 10.82
C TRP A 69 -15.58 -20.95 12.03
N ASP A 70 -14.32 -20.71 12.41
CA ASP A 70 -13.94 -19.84 13.54
C ASP A 70 -13.42 -18.50 13.03
N LYS A 71 -14.00 -17.40 13.51
CA LYS A 71 -13.44 -16.07 13.25
C LYS A 71 -12.13 -15.91 14.01
N VAL A 72 -10.99 -16.03 13.32
CA VAL A 72 -9.69 -15.59 13.85
C VAL A 72 -9.74 -14.08 14.11
N PRO A 73 -9.49 -13.63 15.34
CA PRO A 73 -9.51 -12.22 15.69
C PRO A 73 -8.39 -11.49 14.94
N LEU A 74 -8.73 -10.35 14.33
CA LEU A 74 -7.77 -9.55 13.60
C LEU A 74 -6.67 -9.07 14.56
N ASN A 75 -5.40 -9.23 14.19
CA ASN A 75 -4.30 -8.84 15.05
C ASN A 75 -4.35 -7.33 15.36
N THR A 76 -4.56 -6.99 16.62
CA THR A 76 -4.66 -5.61 17.13
C THR A 76 -3.47 -4.75 16.72
N PHE A 77 -2.26 -5.32 16.68
CA PHE A 77 -1.08 -4.62 16.20
C PHE A 77 -1.21 -4.25 14.71
N SER A 78 -1.65 -5.19 13.88
CA SER A 78 -1.83 -4.95 12.44
C SER A 78 -2.88 -3.87 12.18
N LEU A 79 -3.97 -3.88 12.96
CA LEU A 79 -5.01 -2.87 12.91
C LEU A 79 -4.48 -1.46 13.24
N TYR A 80 -3.82 -1.32 14.40
CA TYR A 80 -3.25 -0.03 14.81
C TYR A 80 -2.14 0.43 13.88
N TRP A 81 -1.31 -0.48 13.36
CA TRP A 81 -0.28 -0.14 12.40
C TRP A 81 -0.88 0.41 11.11
N MET A 82 -1.89 -0.26 10.53
CA MET A 82 -2.56 0.24 9.32
C MET A 82 -3.20 1.61 9.55
N ALA A 83 -3.95 1.76 10.65
CA ALA A 83 -4.61 3.03 10.96
C ALA A 83 -3.60 4.16 11.21
N GLY A 84 -2.56 3.90 12.00
CA GLY A 84 -1.53 4.88 12.34
C GLY A 84 -0.68 5.28 11.14
N SER A 85 -0.16 4.31 10.39
CA SER A 85 0.67 4.57 9.21
C SER A 85 -0.12 5.24 8.08
N GLY A 86 -1.37 4.83 7.84
CA GLY A 86 -2.25 5.48 6.85
C GLY A 86 -2.51 6.94 7.20
N THR A 87 -2.80 7.23 8.47
CA THR A 87 -3.01 8.60 8.96
C THR A 87 -1.74 9.44 8.83
N ALA A 88 -0.59 8.90 9.23
CA ALA A 88 0.70 9.59 9.14
C ALA A 88 1.09 9.90 7.69
N CYS A 89 0.96 8.93 6.78
CA CYS A 89 1.26 9.13 5.36
C CYS A 89 0.32 10.16 4.72
N THR A 90 -0.97 10.15 5.07
CA THR A 90 -1.93 11.15 4.59
C THR A 90 -1.60 12.54 5.13
N GLY A 91 -1.23 12.66 6.41
CA GLY A 91 -0.83 13.92 7.02
C GLY A 91 0.43 14.52 6.38
N VAL A 92 1.43 13.68 6.09
CA VAL A 92 2.64 14.09 5.36
C VAL A 92 2.29 14.54 3.94
N ALA A 93 1.45 13.78 3.21
CA ALA A 93 1.02 14.16 1.88
C ALA A 93 0.27 15.50 1.86
N ALA A 94 -0.62 15.73 2.83
CA ALA A 94 -1.34 16.99 2.97
C ALA A 94 -0.42 18.16 3.30
N TYR A 95 0.57 17.96 4.18
CA TYR A 95 1.55 18.99 4.52
C TYR A 95 2.41 19.42 3.32
N PHE A 96 2.85 18.46 2.51
CA PHE A 96 3.66 18.75 1.32
C PHE A 96 2.83 19.10 0.07
N TRP A 97 1.50 18.99 0.11
CA TRP A 97 0.63 19.26 -1.04
C TRP A 97 0.78 20.70 -1.55
N GLU A 98 0.79 21.68 -0.64
CA GLU A 98 0.95 23.10 -0.98
C GLU A 98 2.29 23.38 -1.69
N TYR A 99 3.36 22.70 -1.26
CA TYR A 99 4.68 22.81 -1.90
C TYR A 99 4.72 22.17 -3.30
N LEU A 100 3.88 21.17 -3.55
CA LEU A 100 3.83 20.43 -4.81
C LEU A 100 2.81 21.00 -5.80
N ALA A 101 1.78 21.69 -5.32
CA ALA A 101 0.73 22.31 -6.13
C ALA A 101 1.13 23.68 -6.70
N HIS A 102 2.09 24.36 -6.06
CA HIS A 102 2.50 25.72 -6.38
C HIS A 102 3.99 25.87 -6.76
N GLY A 103 4.74 24.77 -6.85
CA GLY A 103 6.16 24.72 -7.21
C GLY A 103 6.45 24.51 -8.69
#